data_AF-A0A2S3Z604-F1
#
_entry.id   AF-A0A2S3Z604-F1
#
_cell.length_a   1.000
_cell.length_b   1.000
_cell.length_c   1.000
_cell.angle_alpha   90.00
_cell.angle_beta   90.00
_cell.angle_gamma   90.00
#
_symmetry.space_group_name_H-M   'P 1'
#
loop_
_entity.id
_entity.type
_entity.pdbx_description
1 polymer ?
#
loop_
_entity_poly.entity_id
_entity_poly.type
_entity_poly.pdbx_seq_one_letter_code
_entity_poly.pdbx_strand_id
1 'polypeptide(L)'
;MLRKLLDDLESGVWGSVLMNRATSTETLEIAASLHPGSESVINNHLNASLERMRNLRGIQVVGSQFQVFFERVKATDSEQVLLHRAIDELGDRATLGAAWDTVRRTPQIKGIARECTLST
;
A
#
# COMPACT_ATOMS: atom_id res chain seq x y z
N MET A 1 27.57 4.75 1.75
CA MET A 1 27.73 5.84 2.74
C MET A 1 26.49 5.97 3.62
N LEU A 2 25.30 6.18 3.05
CA LEU A 2 24.04 6.32 3.80
C LEU A 2 23.75 5.14 4.76
N ARG A 3 23.88 3.89 4.31
CA ARG A 3 23.67 2.71 5.17
C ARG A 3 24.51 2.73 6.45
N LYS A 4 25.80 3.05 6.32
CA LYS A 4 26.72 3.07 7.47
C LYS A 4 26.31 4.18 8.46
N LEU A 5 25.97 5.37 7.94
CA LEU A 5 25.50 6.47 8.77
C LEU A 5 24.22 6.11 9.54
N LEU A 6 23.33 5.32 8.92
CA LEU A 6 22.11 4.84 9.56
C LEU A 6 22.39 3.75 10.59
N ASP A 7 23.27 2.80 10.28
CA ASP A 7 23.69 1.73 11.20
C ASP A 7 24.38 2.28 12.46
N ASP A 8 25.14 3.37 12.31
CA ASP A 8 25.81 4.07 13.41
C ASP A 8 24.84 4.94 14.27
N LEU A 9 23.54 5.02 13.94
CA LEU A 9 22.56 5.80 14.71
C LEU A 9 22.21 5.14 16.04
N GLU A 10 22.09 5.96 17.09
CA GLU A 10 21.54 5.52 18.36
C GLU A 10 20.07 5.05 18.21
N SER A 11 19.68 4.04 19.00
CA SER A 11 18.35 3.43 18.94
C SER A 11 17.20 4.43 19.10
N GLY A 12 17.38 5.49 19.89
CA GLY A 12 16.39 6.56 20.06
C GLY A 12 16.19 7.44 18.83
N VAL A 13 17.21 7.58 17.99
CA VAL A 13 17.15 8.40 16.75
C VAL A 13 16.33 7.71 15.67
N TRP A 14 16.32 6.37 15.67
CA TRP A 14 15.53 5.58 14.72
C TRP A 14 14.04 5.86 14.78
N GLY A 15 13.47 6.03 15.99
CA GLY A 15 12.07 6.43 16.15
C GLY A 15 11.78 7.74 15.42
N SER A 16 12.66 8.74 15.58
CA SER A 16 12.52 10.05 14.92
C SER A 16 12.65 9.96 13.40
N VAL A 17 13.56 9.12 12.88
CA VAL A 17 13.68 8.86 11.44
C VAL A 17 12.39 8.25 10.89
N LEU A 18 11.84 7.24 11.57
CA LEU A 18 10.62 6.55 11.11
C LEU A 18 9.35 7.41 11.25
N MET A 19 9.32 8.38 12.16
CA MET A 19 8.18 9.30 12.31
C MET A 19 8.28 10.54 11.40
N ASN A 20 9.44 10.80 10.83
CA ASN A 20 9.64 11.93 9.93
C ASN A 20 9.05 11.65 8.55
N ARG A 21 7.99 12.37 8.17
CA ARG A 21 7.33 12.24 6.88
C ARG A 21 8.23 12.54 5.68
N ALA A 22 9.34 13.27 5.86
CA ALA A 22 10.31 13.54 4.82
C ALA A 22 11.31 12.39 4.61
N THR A 23 11.28 11.35 5.44
CA THR A 23 12.16 10.19 5.31
C THR A 23 11.93 9.50 3.97
N SER A 24 13.00 9.38 3.19
CA SER A 24 12.94 8.83 1.83
C SER A 24 12.65 7.32 1.83
N THR A 25 12.15 6.83 0.70
CA THR A 25 11.96 5.39 0.47
C THR A 25 13.26 4.61 0.64
N GLU A 26 14.39 5.12 0.10
CA GLU A 26 15.71 4.48 0.24
C GLU A 26 16.10 4.30 1.71
N THR A 27 15.91 5.35 2.53
CA THR A 27 16.19 5.29 3.97
C THR A 27 15.31 4.26 4.68
N LEU A 28 14.02 4.15 4.30
CA LEU A 28 13.10 3.18 4.88
C LEU A 28 13.48 1.73 4.52
N GLU A 29 13.95 1.49 3.29
CA GLU A 29 14.41 0.16 2.90
C GLU A 29 15.69 -0.24 3.63
N ILE A 30 16.60 0.72 3.83
CA ILE A 30 17.78 0.48 4.68
C ILE A 30 17.34 0.22 6.12
N ALA A 31 16.43 1.04 6.68
CA ALA A 31 15.91 0.89 8.03
C ALA A 31 15.30 -0.49 8.26
N ALA A 32 14.52 -0.99 7.31
CA ALA A 32 13.87 -2.30 7.43
C ALA A 32 14.87 -3.45 7.47
N SER A 33 15.98 -3.33 6.74
CA SER A 33 17.04 -4.34 6.78
C SER A 33 17.84 -4.33 8.09
N LEU A 34 17.98 -3.17 8.73
CA LEU A 34 18.72 -3.01 9.99
C LEU A 34 17.82 -3.31 11.20
N HIS A 35 16.52 -3.03 11.09
CA HIS A 35 15.54 -3.13 12.18
C HIS A 35 14.31 -3.93 11.74
N PRO A 36 14.42 -5.27 11.59
CA PRO A 36 13.30 -6.12 11.17
C PRO A 36 12.11 -6.05 12.14
N GLY A 37 12.34 -5.78 13.43
CA GLY A 37 11.26 -5.57 14.42
C GLY A 37 10.39 -4.34 14.15
N SER A 38 10.85 -3.39 13.32
CA SER A 38 10.14 -2.16 12.99
C SER A 38 9.33 -2.27 11.70
N GLU A 39 9.19 -3.47 11.13
CA GLU A 39 8.57 -3.68 9.82
C GLU A 39 7.14 -3.11 9.74
N SER A 40 6.34 -3.27 10.79
CA SER A 40 4.97 -2.71 10.82
C SER A 40 4.96 -1.18 10.71
N VAL A 41 5.89 -0.49 11.39
CA VAL A 41 6.00 0.98 11.34
C VAL A 41 6.49 1.41 9.96
N ILE A 42 7.49 0.73 9.43
CA ILE A 42 8.11 1.05 8.14
C ILE A 42 7.12 0.83 7.00
N ASN A 43 6.42 -0.29 6.98
CA ASN A 43 5.43 -0.59 5.94
C ASN A 43 4.28 0.44 5.95
N ASN A 44 3.98 1.02 7.12
CA ASN A 44 2.91 2.01 7.29
C ASN A 44 3.33 3.45 6.96
N HIS A 45 4.61 3.67 6.65
CA HIS A 45 5.12 4.99 6.32
C HIS A 45 4.63 5.44 4.93
N LEU A 46 4.26 6.72 4.77
CA LEU A 46 3.75 7.24 3.49
C LEU A 46 4.76 7.15 2.33
N ASN A 47 6.06 7.17 2.66
CA ASN A 47 7.14 6.97 1.69
C ASN A 47 7.65 5.52 1.63
N ALA A 48 7.02 4.55 2.30
CA ALA A 48 7.37 3.13 2.16
C ALA A 48 7.29 2.72 0.68
N SER A 49 8.01 1.70 0.22
CA SER A 49 7.87 1.22 -1.17
C SER A 49 6.48 0.63 -1.43
N LEU A 50 6.08 0.53 -2.70
CA LEU A 50 4.80 -0.09 -3.06
C LEU A 50 4.74 -1.56 -2.58
N GLU A 51 5.85 -2.29 -2.68
CA GLU A 51 5.96 -3.66 -2.19
C GLU A 51 5.66 -3.77 -0.70
N ARG A 52 6.23 -2.86 0.11
CA ARG A 52 5.93 -2.81 1.55
C ARG A 52 4.50 -2.42 1.85
N MET A 53 3.96 -1.43 1.16
CA MET A 53 2.56 -1.04 1.34
C MET A 53 1.61 -2.21 1.05
N ARG A 54 1.93 -3.08 0.07
CA ARG A 54 1.14 -4.29 -0.21
C ARG A 54 1.11 -5.28 0.96
N ASN A 55 2.07 -5.23 1.88
CA ASN A 55 2.11 -6.08 3.08
C ASN A 55 1.32 -5.49 4.26
N LEU A 56 0.82 -4.26 4.17
CA LEU A 56 -0.02 -3.68 5.21
C LEU A 56 -1.34 -4.45 5.34
N ARG A 57 -1.69 -4.81 6.58
CA ARG A 57 -3.01 -5.36 6.87
C ARG A 57 -4.06 -4.29 6.65
N GLY A 58 -5.14 -4.61 5.92
CA GLY A 58 -6.20 -3.65 5.60
C GLY A 58 -6.76 -2.94 6.82
N ILE A 59 -6.90 -3.65 7.96
CA ILE A 59 -7.36 -3.10 9.24
C ILE A 59 -6.42 -2.05 9.86
N GLN A 60 -5.16 -1.96 9.42
CA GLN A 60 -4.14 -1.04 9.94
C GLN A 60 -3.93 0.17 9.01
N VAL A 61 -4.56 0.18 7.84
CA VAL A 61 -4.39 1.22 6.83
C VAL A 61 -5.33 2.37 7.16
N VAL A 62 -4.79 3.58 7.28
CA VAL A 62 -5.60 4.80 7.41
C VAL A 62 -5.70 5.54 6.08
N GLY A 63 -6.61 6.53 5.99
CA GLY A 63 -6.99 7.17 4.72
C GLY A 63 -5.82 7.70 3.87
N SER A 64 -4.78 8.25 4.51
CA SER A 64 -3.59 8.73 3.80
C SER A 64 -2.79 7.63 3.08
N GLN A 65 -2.72 6.43 3.65
CA GLN A 65 -2.02 5.30 3.08
C GLN A 65 -2.81 4.72 1.91
N PHE A 66 -4.14 4.69 2.02
CA PHE A 66 -5.01 4.36 0.89
C PHE A 66 -4.77 5.32 -0.27
N GLN A 67 -4.78 6.62 -0.03
CA GLN A 67 -4.55 7.62 -1.07
C GLN A 67 -3.20 7.42 -1.78
N VAL A 68 -2.11 7.31 -1.01
CA VAL A 68 -0.78 7.08 -1.58
C VAL A 68 -0.71 5.76 -2.35
N PHE A 69 -1.33 4.70 -1.84
CA PHE A 69 -1.38 3.41 -2.53
C PHE A 69 -2.10 3.54 -3.87
N PHE A 70 -3.29 4.15 -3.88
CA PHE A 70 -4.11 4.37 -5.06
C PHE A 70 -3.40 5.19 -6.13
N GLU A 71 -2.74 6.28 -5.74
CA GLU A 71 -1.93 7.10 -6.64
C GLU A 71 -0.83 6.27 -7.33
N ARG A 72 -0.13 5.43 -6.56
CA ARG A 72 0.98 4.61 -7.07
C ARG A 72 0.55 3.48 -7.98
N VAL A 73 -0.59 2.85 -7.69
CA VAL A 73 -1.16 1.79 -8.54
C VAL A 73 -2.07 2.33 -9.64
N LYS A 74 -2.21 3.66 -9.72
CA LYS A 74 -3.08 4.38 -10.65
C LYS A 74 -4.51 3.82 -10.62
N ALA A 75 -5.06 3.69 -9.42
CA ALA A 75 -6.40 3.16 -9.23
C ALA A 75 -7.47 4.13 -9.76
N THR A 76 -8.44 3.62 -10.50
CA THR A 76 -9.67 4.36 -10.82
C THR A 76 -10.59 4.44 -9.60
N ASP A 77 -11.53 5.39 -9.57
CA ASP A 77 -12.50 5.51 -8.47
C ASP A 77 -13.26 4.19 -8.21
N SER A 78 -13.63 3.48 -9.28
CA SER A 78 -14.26 2.16 -9.18
C SER A 78 -13.35 1.13 -8.52
N GLU A 79 -12.06 1.13 -8.84
CA GLU A 79 -11.07 0.22 -8.24
C GLU A 79 -10.81 0.55 -6.77
N GLN A 80 -10.89 1.81 -6.37
CA GLN A 80 -10.77 2.23 -4.98
C GLN A 80 -11.92 1.65 -4.13
N VAL A 81 -13.16 1.78 -4.61
CA VAL A 81 -14.34 1.20 -3.95
C VAL A 81 -14.25 -0.32 -3.87
N LEU A 82 -13.83 -0.97 -4.96
CA LEU A 82 -13.65 -2.43 -4.98
C LEU A 82 -12.55 -2.89 -4.01
N LEU A 83 -11.48 -2.12 -3.82
CA LEU A 83 -10.44 -2.47 -2.85
C LEU A 83 -10.99 -2.48 -1.43
N HIS A 84 -11.76 -1.47 -1.02
CA HIS A 84 -12.36 -1.43 0.31
C HIS A 84 -13.26 -2.64 0.55
N ARG A 85 -14.12 -2.97 -0.43
CA ARG A 85 -14.95 -4.16 -0.38
C ARG A 85 -14.13 -5.45 -0.28
N ALA A 86 -13.05 -5.57 -1.06
CA ALA A 86 -12.18 -6.73 -1.03
C ALA A 86 -11.48 -6.91 0.33
N ILE A 87 -11.13 -5.82 1.01
CA ILE A 87 -10.58 -5.87 2.37
C ILE A 87 -11.62 -6.45 3.34
N ASP A 88 -12.86 -5.98 3.28
CA ASP A 88 -13.94 -6.47 4.14
C ASP A 88 -14.23 -7.96 3.89
N GLU A 89 -14.24 -8.39 2.63
CA GLU A 89 -14.47 -9.80 2.24
C GLU A 89 -13.34 -10.73 2.66
N LEU A 90 -12.08 -10.26 2.62
CA LEU A 90 -10.91 -11.03 3.03
C LEU A 90 -10.70 -11.06 4.57
N GLY A 91 -11.36 -10.14 5.30
CA GLY A 91 -11.37 -10.10 6.77
C GLY A 91 -10.02 -9.77 7.43
N ASP A 92 -9.84 -10.20 8.68
CA ASP A 92 -8.74 -9.79 9.57
C ASP A 92 -7.31 -10.09 9.08
N ARG A 93 -7.18 -10.93 8.05
CA ARG A 93 -5.90 -11.31 7.45
C ARG A 93 -5.64 -10.63 6.10
N ALA A 94 -6.57 -9.81 5.61
CA ALA A 94 -6.43 -9.11 4.35
C ALA A 94 -5.22 -8.18 4.38
N THR A 95 -4.32 -8.30 3.42
CA THR A 95 -3.32 -7.27 3.12
C THR A 95 -3.80 -6.41 1.96
N LEU A 96 -3.27 -5.18 1.83
CA LEU A 96 -3.53 -4.34 0.66
C LEU A 96 -3.18 -5.05 -0.64
N GLY A 97 -2.10 -5.84 -0.65
CA GLY A 97 -1.69 -6.63 -1.80
C GLY A 97 -2.72 -7.70 -2.17
N ALA A 98 -3.17 -8.49 -1.20
CA ALA A 98 -4.16 -9.53 -1.44
C ALA A 98 -5.50 -8.96 -1.92
N ALA A 99 -5.98 -7.88 -1.28
CA ALA A 99 -7.18 -7.19 -1.70
C ALA A 99 -7.03 -6.60 -3.11
N TRP A 100 -5.90 -5.99 -3.42
CA TRP A 100 -5.64 -5.42 -4.74
C TRP A 100 -5.59 -6.48 -5.85
N ASP A 101 -5.01 -7.64 -5.55
CA ASP A 101 -4.97 -8.75 -6.49
C ASP A 101 -6.38 -9.26 -6.81
N THR A 102 -7.29 -9.26 -5.83
CA THR A 102 -8.72 -9.54 -6.05
C THR A 102 -9.37 -8.52 -6.98
N VAL A 103 -9.13 -7.22 -6.76
CA VAL A 103 -9.67 -6.14 -7.61
C VAL A 103 -9.20 -6.29 -9.06
N ARG A 104 -7.90 -6.50 -9.28
CA ARG A 104 -7.32 -6.56 -10.64
C ARG A 104 -7.59 -7.85 -11.39
N ARG A 105 -7.85 -8.96 -10.69
CA ARG A 105 -8.24 -10.25 -11.31
C ARG A 105 -9.72 -10.31 -11.65
N THR A 106 -10.55 -9.49 -11.02
CA THR A 106 -11.98 -9.43 -11.34
C THR A 106 -12.11 -8.89 -12.77
N PRO A 107 -12.70 -9.64 -13.72
CA PRO A 107 -12.96 -9.11 -15.05
C PRO A 107 -13.81 -7.86 -14.87
N GLN A 108 -13.30 -6.69 -15.24
CA GLN A 108 -14.11 -5.48 -15.22
C GLN A 108 -15.26 -5.70 -16.21
N ILE A 109 -16.46 -6.02 -15.71
CA ILE A 109 -17.62 -6.30 -16.54
C ILE A 109 -18.06 -4.97 -17.19
N LYS A 110 -17.47 -4.76 -18.39
CA LYS A 110 -17.98 -4.24 -19.66
C LYS A 110 -18.57 -2.84 -19.75
N GLY A 111 -18.04 -2.10 -20.73
CA GLY A 111 -18.88 -1.29 -21.62
C GLY A 111 -19.97 -2.14 -22.23
N ILE A 112 -21.22 -1.83 -21.89
CA ILE A 112 -22.41 -2.35 -22.56
C ILE A 112 -22.67 -1.42 -23.75
N ALA A 113 -21.88 -1.59 -24.81
CA ALA A 113 -22.32 -1.25 -26.16
C ALA A 113 -22.75 -2.58 -26.80
N ARG A 114 -24.00 -2.98 -26.56
CA ARG A 114 -24.70 -3.86 -27.48
C ARG A 114 -25.91 -3.10 -27.98
N GLU A 115 -25.76 -2.68 -29.22
CA GLU A 115 -26.82 -2.19 -30.10
C GLU A 115 -28.12 -2.97 -29.85
N CYS A 116 -29.15 -2.25 -29.40
CA CYS A 116 -30.52 -2.67 -29.66
C CYS A 116 -30.84 -2.37 -31.13
N THR A 117 -30.34 -3.21 -32.03
CA THR A 117 -30.94 -3.41 -33.35
C THR A 117 -31.90 -4.59 -33.24
N LEU A 118 -33.15 -4.30 -32.93
CA LEU A 118 -34.25 -5.17 -33.28
C LEU A 118 -35.20 -4.37 -34.18
N SER A 119 -35.04 -4.63 -35.47
CA SER A 119 -36.03 -4.39 -36.50
C SER A 119 -37.35 -5.05 -36.11
N THR A 120 -38.44 -4.29 -36.15
CA THR A 120 -39.65 -4.67 -36.90
C THR A 120 -40.41 -3.42 -37.30
#